data_AF-A0A923ZDJ9-F1
#
_entry.id   AF-A0A923ZDJ9-F1
#
_cell.length_a   1.000
_cell.length_b   1.000
_cell.length_c   1.000
_cell.angle_alpha   90.00
_cell.angle_beta   90.00
_cell.angle_gamma   90.00
#
_symmetry.space_group_name_H-M   'P 1'
#
loop_
_entity.id
_entity.type
_entity.pdbx_description
1 polymer ?
#
loop_
_entity_poly.entity_id
_entity_poly.type
_entity_poly.pdbx_seq_one_letter_code
_entity_poly.pdbx_strand_id
1 'polypeptide(L)'
;MLLRPQTVPGAISRARELRAVMTPAERKLWAMLRGEKLANTKFRRQAPIGQYIADFLAPAAKLVIEADGTLHTVEGDAARTAFLQCEGYRVLRFTNAEILQHPDAVWRAIAAALPAQNLPLLTGTTEANAAFADFIWFRTGGAAQWLIRPADVADLSQFLAALSPATPVFPVGVGSNLIVRDGGLPGVTIRLPKAFAKVSIEGATIRAGAAAMGITVASAARDASLAGLEFLRGIPGTAGGAVRMNAGAYGRDVATILIEATVIRRDGRIETVPAADFGFRYRHSALPEGDIVVEALFRATPGD
;
A
#
# COMPACT_ATOMS: atom_id res chain seq x y z
N MET A 1 16.80 2.99 -8.10
CA MET A 1 16.04 3.88 -9.01
C MET A 1 16.36 3.46 -10.44
N LEU A 2 15.55 2.56 -11.04
CA LEU A 2 15.74 2.17 -12.44
C LEU A 2 15.16 3.28 -13.33
N LEU A 3 16.02 3.93 -14.11
CA LEU A 3 15.65 4.95 -15.09
C LEU A 3 14.66 4.33 -16.09
N ARG A 4 13.52 4.98 -16.31
CA ARG A 4 12.59 4.56 -17.38
C ARG A 4 13.27 4.80 -18.72
N PRO A 5 13.18 3.89 -19.70
CA PRO A 5 13.72 4.13 -21.04
C PRO A 5 13.10 5.39 -21.62
N GLN A 6 13.93 6.34 -22.04
CA GLN A 6 13.44 7.61 -22.59
C GLN A 6 12.67 7.37 -23.89
N THR A 7 11.47 7.94 -23.99
CA THR A 7 10.63 7.81 -25.18
C THR A 7 11.14 8.71 -26.28
N VAL A 8 11.19 8.21 -27.52
CA VAL A 8 11.58 9.01 -28.69
C VAL A 8 10.57 10.15 -28.98
N PRO A 9 11.02 11.28 -29.53
CA PRO A 9 10.12 12.36 -29.96
C PRO A 9 9.02 11.83 -30.89
N GLY A 10 7.76 12.25 -30.66
CA GLY A 10 6.60 11.80 -31.46
C GLY A 10 5.96 10.48 -31.03
N ALA A 11 6.58 9.70 -30.12
CA ALA A 11 5.95 8.46 -29.63
C ALA A 11 4.61 8.72 -28.90
N ILE A 12 4.50 9.87 -28.22
CA ILE A 12 3.27 10.24 -27.48
C ILE A 12 2.13 10.61 -28.43
N SER A 13 2.39 11.32 -29.54
CA SER A 13 1.36 11.68 -30.53
C SER A 13 0.87 10.43 -31.26
N ARG A 14 1.80 9.58 -31.71
CA ARG A 14 1.47 8.29 -32.34
C ARG A 14 0.65 7.38 -31.42
N ALA A 15 0.99 7.32 -30.14
CA ALA A 15 0.20 6.58 -29.16
C ALA A 15 -1.22 7.14 -28.95
N ARG A 16 -1.44 8.46 -29.14
CA ARG A 16 -2.80 9.03 -29.10
C ARG A 16 -3.62 8.64 -30.33
N GLU A 17 -3.01 8.67 -31.52
CA GLU A 17 -3.65 8.23 -32.75
C GLU A 17 -4.08 6.76 -32.66
N LEU A 18 -3.17 5.88 -32.23
CA LEU A 18 -3.47 4.44 -32.07
C LEU A 18 -4.61 4.17 -31.08
N ARG A 19 -4.79 5.01 -30.05
CA ARG A 19 -5.93 4.90 -29.11
C ARG A 19 -7.28 5.23 -29.76
N ALA A 20 -7.28 6.04 -30.81
CA ALA A 20 -8.49 6.43 -31.54
C ALA A 20 -8.91 5.38 -32.57
N VAL A 21 -7.95 4.63 -33.14
CA VAL A 21 -8.21 3.64 -34.20
C VAL A 21 -7.97 2.19 -33.75
N MET A 22 -8.40 1.83 -32.54
CA MET A 22 -8.24 0.48 -32.01
C MET A 22 -9.08 -0.56 -32.76
N THR A 23 -8.48 -1.72 -33.03
CA THR A 23 -9.13 -2.88 -33.64
C THR A 23 -10.24 -3.45 -32.72
N PRO A 24 -11.17 -4.27 -33.25
CA PRO A 24 -12.17 -4.94 -32.42
C PRO A 24 -11.56 -5.81 -31.31
N ALA A 25 -10.45 -6.50 -31.59
CA ALA A 25 -9.76 -7.34 -30.63
C ALA A 25 -9.15 -6.49 -29.50
N GLU A 26 -8.44 -5.41 -29.84
CA GLU A 26 -7.88 -4.49 -28.85
C GLU A 26 -8.98 -3.84 -28.00
N ARG A 27 -10.11 -3.43 -28.59
CA ARG A 27 -11.25 -2.87 -27.83
C ARG A 27 -11.81 -3.89 -26.83
N LYS A 28 -11.95 -5.16 -27.24
CA LYS A 28 -12.41 -6.25 -26.36
C LYS A 28 -11.42 -6.49 -25.23
N LEU A 29 -10.13 -6.59 -25.54
CA LEU A 29 -9.08 -6.79 -24.56
C LEU A 29 -8.98 -5.61 -23.57
N TRP A 30 -9.13 -4.37 -24.04
CA TRP A 30 -9.18 -3.21 -23.17
C TRP A 30 -10.37 -3.22 -22.22
N ALA A 31 -11.55 -3.64 -22.69
CA ALA A 31 -12.74 -3.76 -21.83
C ALA A 31 -12.55 -4.79 -20.69
N MET A 32 -11.75 -5.84 -20.96
CA MET A 32 -11.36 -6.84 -19.97
C MET A 32 -10.33 -6.31 -18.97
N LEU A 33 -9.29 -5.60 -19.46
CA LEU A 33 -8.15 -5.18 -18.63
C LEU A 33 -8.35 -3.86 -17.87
N ARG A 34 -9.23 -2.97 -18.36
CA ARG A 34 -9.45 -1.66 -17.73
C ARG A 34 -10.13 -1.78 -16.36
N GLY A 35 -9.84 -0.82 -15.48
CA GLY A 35 -10.47 -0.74 -14.16
C GLY A 35 -9.94 -1.79 -13.19
N GLU A 36 -8.70 -2.24 -13.37
CA GLU A 36 -7.96 -3.06 -12.39
C GLU A 36 -8.63 -4.40 -12.05
N LYS A 37 -9.49 -4.89 -12.96
CA LYS A 37 -10.28 -6.12 -12.79
C LYS A 37 -9.42 -7.38 -12.61
N LEU A 38 -8.20 -7.39 -13.12
CA LEU A 38 -7.30 -8.54 -13.06
C LEU A 38 -6.23 -8.33 -12.01
N ALA A 39 -6.34 -9.03 -10.87
CA ALA A 39 -5.37 -9.00 -9.76
C ALA A 39 -4.96 -7.57 -9.32
N ASN A 40 -5.92 -6.63 -9.35
CA ASN A 40 -5.72 -5.21 -9.10
C ASN A 40 -4.58 -4.58 -9.92
N THR A 41 -4.34 -5.10 -11.13
CA THR A 41 -3.23 -4.68 -11.96
C THR A 41 -3.65 -3.52 -12.85
N LYS A 42 -2.87 -2.44 -12.77
CA LYS A 42 -3.07 -1.26 -13.61
C LYS A 42 -2.49 -1.47 -15.00
N PHE A 43 -3.37 -1.60 -15.99
CA PHE A 43 -3.02 -1.63 -17.41
C PHE A 43 -3.12 -0.26 -18.07
N ARG A 44 -2.22 0.00 -19.02
CA ARG A 44 -2.23 1.14 -19.94
C ARG A 44 -2.38 0.60 -21.35
N ARG A 45 -3.17 1.26 -22.20
CA ARG A 45 -3.29 0.95 -23.62
C ARG A 45 -2.41 1.86 -24.48
N GLN A 46 -1.82 1.31 -25.53
CA GLN A 46 -0.95 2.00 -26.49
C GLN A 46 0.12 2.80 -25.74
N ALA A 47 0.95 2.09 -24.98
CA ALA A 47 1.90 2.65 -24.04
C ALA A 47 3.31 2.72 -24.66
N PRO A 48 3.90 3.92 -24.79
CA PRO A 48 5.28 4.06 -25.26
C PRO A 48 6.29 3.41 -24.30
N ILE A 49 7.25 2.66 -24.86
CA ILE A 49 8.41 2.07 -24.18
C ILE A 49 9.62 2.27 -25.10
N GLY A 50 10.48 3.24 -24.79
CA GLY A 50 11.59 3.61 -25.66
C GLY A 50 11.11 4.03 -27.06
N GLN A 51 11.56 3.31 -28.08
CA GLN A 51 11.17 3.54 -29.49
C GLN A 51 9.89 2.79 -29.92
N TYR A 52 9.31 1.96 -29.05
CA TYR A 52 8.16 1.11 -29.38
C TYR A 52 6.89 1.57 -28.65
N ILE A 53 5.74 1.16 -29.15
CA ILE A 53 4.44 1.33 -28.50
C ILE A 53 3.86 -0.06 -28.30
N ALA A 54 3.62 -0.42 -27.04
CA ALA A 54 2.96 -1.67 -26.68
C ALA A 54 1.44 -1.49 -26.68
N ASP A 55 0.69 -2.46 -27.21
CA ASP A 55 -0.78 -2.38 -27.25
C ASP A 55 -1.37 -2.29 -25.85
N PHE A 56 -0.87 -3.12 -24.93
CA PHE A 56 -1.17 -3.02 -23.51
C PHE A 56 0.07 -3.25 -22.65
N LEU A 57 0.16 -2.52 -21.54
CA LEU A 57 1.27 -2.56 -20.61
C LEU A 57 0.76 -2.53 -19.17
N ALA A 58 1.19 -3.50 -18.36
CA ALA A 58 1.15 -3.45 -16.90
C ALA A 58 2.54 -3.04 -16.36
N PRO A 59 2.77 -1.75 -16.04
CA PRO A 59 4.11 -1.27 -15.72
C PRO A 59 4.70 -1.90 -14.46
N ALA A 60 3.88 -2.11 -13.43
CA ALA A 60 4.32 -2.68 -12.15
C ALA A 60 4.66 -4.17 -12.26
N ALA A 61 3.93 -4.90 -13.10
CA ALA A 61 4.16 -6.32 -13.36
C ALA A 61 5.25 -6.57 -14.41
N LYS A 62 5.79 -5.51 -15.04
CA LYS A 62 6.68 -5.61 -16.21
C LYS A 62 6.10 -6.56 -17.27
N LEU A 63 4.79 -6.45 -17.54
CA LEU A 63 4.10 -7.29 -18.52
C LEU A 63 3.57 -6.46 -19.68
N VAL A 64 3.94 -6.83 -20.90
CA VAL A 64 3.44 -6.31 -22.17
C VAL A 64 2.51 -7.35 -22.78
N ILE A 65 1.39 -6.89 -23.34
CA ILE A 65 0.45 -7.72 -24.10
C ILE A 65 0.23 -7.07 -25.46
N GLU A 66 0.48 -7.82 -26.52
CA GLU A 66 0.31 -7.41 -27.91
C GLU A 66 -0.87 -8.17 -28.52
N ALA A 67 -1.76 -7.44 -29.20
CA ALA A 67 -2.86 -8.01 -29.96
C ALA A 67 -2.42 -8.08 -31.43
N ASP A 68 -2.19 -9.28 -31.94
CA ASP A 68 -1.64 -9.47 -33.27
C ASP A 68 -2.70 -9.14 -34.34
N GLY A 69 -2.62 -7.91 -34.85
CA GLY A 69 -3.26 -7.47 -36.07
C GLY A 69 -2.27 -7.60 -37.22
N THR A 70 -2.50 -8.57 -38.10
CA THR A 70 -1.78 -8.82 -39.36
C THR A 70 -0.95 -7.64 -39.88
N LEU A 71 0.33 -7.57 -39.50
CA LEU A 71 1.41 -6.81 -40.14
C LEU A 71 2.75 -7.26 -39.54
N HIS A 72 3.19 -8.45 -39.95
CA HIS A 72 4.56 -8.91 -39.71
C HIS A 72 5.49 -8.27 -40.75
N THR A 73 6.48 -7.51 -40.29
CA THR A 73 7.79 -7.52 -40.95
C THR A 73 8.73 -8.27 -40.03
N VAL A 74 9.16 -9.44 -40.49
CA VAL A 74 9.85 -10.48 -39.71
C VAL A 74 11.19 -9.97 -39.11
N GLU A 75 11.79 -8.95 -39.71
CA GLU A 75 13.07 -8.37 -39.27
C GLU A 75 12.97 -7.40 -38.07
N GLY A 76 11.79 -6.79 -37.83
CA GLY A 76 11.59 -5.84 -36.72
C GLY A 76 11.23 -6.50 -35.37
N ASP A 77 10.79 -7.75 -35.40
CA ASP A 77 10.13 -8.38 -34.25
C ASP A 77 11.11 -8.96 -33.22
N ALA A 78 12.26 -9.46 -33.69
CA ALA A 78 13.33 -9.96 -32.84
C ALA A 78 14.01 -8.82 -32.05
N ALA A 79 14.34 -7.71 -32.72
CA ALA A 79 14.93 -6.54 -32.08
C ALA A 79 13.98 -5.88 -31.08
N ARG A 80 12.68 -5.78 -31.42
CA ARG A 80 11.63 -5.31 -30.50
C ARG A 80 11.54 -6.19 -29.26
N THR A 81 11.48 -7.51 -29.46
CA THR A 81 11.36 -8.48 -28.36
C THR A 81 12.60 -8.45 -27.47
N ALA A 82 13.80 -8.42 -28.06
CA ALA A 82 15.06 -8.32 -27.33
C ALA A 82 15.14 -7.03 -26.50
N PHE A 83 14.76 -5.87 -27.06
CA PHE A 83 14.71 -4.61 -26.32
C PHE A 83 13.77 -4.69 -25.11
N LEU A 84 12.54 -5.18 -25.30
CA LEU A 84 11.57 -5.31 -24.21
C LEU A 84 12.07 -6.27 -23.12
N GLN A 85 12.68 -7.39 -23.51
CA GLN A 85 13.24 -8.35 -22.56
C GLN A 85 14.44 -7.79 -21.80
N CYS A 86 15.35 -7.07 -22.46
CA CYS A 86 16.47 -6.37 -21.81
C CYS A 86 15.98 -5.32 -20.79
N GLU A 87 14.85 -4.66 -21.08
CA GLU A 87 14.18 -3.74 -20.15
C GLU A 87 13.38 -4.47 -19.04
N GLY A 88 13.46 -5.80 -19.00
CA GLY A 88 12.86 -6.67 -17.99
C GLY A 88 11.38 -6.96 -18.22
N TYR A 89 10.84 -6.68 -19.41
CA TYR A 89 9.44 -6.95 -19.73
C TYR A 89 9.24 -8.40 -20.20
N ARG A 90 8.23 -9.06 -19.63
CA ARG A 90 7.60 -10.25 -20.20
C ARG A 90 6.61 -9.83 -21.27
N VAL A 91 6.63 -10.47 -22.44
CA VAL A 91 5.74 -10.17 -23.55
C VAL A 91 4.79 -11.34 -23.79
N LEU A 92 3.49 -11.08 -23.81
CA LEU A 92 2.47 -12.01 -24.30
C LEU A 92 1.90 -11.51 -25.62
N ARG A 93 1.62 -12.43 -26.54
CA ARG A 93 1.01 -12.13 -27.83
C ARG A 93 -0.23 -12.99 -28.01
N PHE A 94 -1.30 -12.39 -28.50
CA PHE A 94 -2.54 -13.09 -28.81
C PHE A 94 -3.02 -12.67 -30.18
N THR A 95 -3.41 -13.63 -31.00
CA THR A 95 -4.06 -13.39 -32.28
C THR A 95 -5.44 -12.77 -32.09
N ASN A 96 -5.93 -12.04 -33.10
CA ASN A 96 -7.30 -11.54 -33.10
C ASN A 96 -8.34 -12.65 -32.88
N ALA A 97 -8.10 -13.85 -33.43
CA ALA A 97 -8.99 -15.00 -33.25
C ALA A 97 -9.05 -15.45 -31.78
N GLU A 98 -7.91 -15.58 -31.09
CA GLU A 98 -7.86 -15.95 -29.67
C GLU A 98 -8.60 -14.94 -28.79
N ILE A 99 -8.38 -13.63 -29.00
CA ILE A 99 -9.02 -12.58 -28.22
C ILE A 99 -10.54 -12.56 -28.44
N LEU A 100 -10.97 -12.68 -29.70
CA LEU A 100 -12.38 -12.58 -30.06
C LEU A 100 -13.16 -13.85 -29.72
N GLN A 101 -12.61 -15.03 -29.99
CA GLN A 101 -13.30 -16.31 -29.86
C GLN A 101 -13.05 -17.00 -28.51
N HIS A 102 -11.89 -16.78 -27.88
CA HIS A 102 -11.50 -17.46 -26.64
C HIS A 102 -11.03 -16.49 -25.52
N PRO A 103 -11.83 -15.47 -25.16
CA PRO A 103 -11.42 -14.44 -24.20
C PRO A 103 -11.06 -15.00 -22.81
N ASP A 104 -11.71 -16.08 -22.36
CA ASP A 104 -11.41 -16.68 -21.05
C ASP A 104 -10.04 -17.36 -21.02
N ALA A 105 -9.60 -17.94 -22.14
CA ALA A 105 -8.27 -18.52 -22.25
C ALA A 105 -7.19 -17.43 -22.23
N VAL A 106 -7.42 -16.33 -22.95
CA VAL A 106 -6.57 -15.12 -22.93
C VAL A 106 -6.50 -14.54 -21.53
N TRP A 107 -7.64 -14.42 -20.83
CA TRP A 107 -7.70 -13.96 -19.45
C TRP A 107 -6.83 -14.81 -18.52
N ARG A 108 -6.97 -16.15 -18.57
CA ARG A 108 -6.16 -17.07 -17.76
C ARG A 108 -4.67 -16.96 -18.08
N ALA A 109 -4.31 -16.84 -19.35
CA ALA A 109 -2.91 -16.70 -19.76
C ALA A 109 -2.28 -15.41 -19.23
N ILE A 110 -3.01 -14.28 -19.29
CA ILE A 110 -2.56 -13.00 -18.74
C ILE A 110 -2.46 -13.10 -17.21
N ALA A 111 -3.47 -13.69 -16.55
CA ALA A 111 -3.48 -13.88 -15.11
C ALA A 111 -2.26 -14.69 -14.62
N ALA A 112 -1.96 -15.80 -15.29
CA ALA A 112 -0.79 -16.64 -15.00
C ALA A 112 0.55 -15.96 -15.33
N ALA A 113 0.53 -14.92 -16.17
CA ALA A 113 1.72 -14.17 -16.53
C ALA A 113 2.03 -13.00 -15.61
N LEU A 114 1.05 -12.54 -14.85
CA LEU A 114 1.26 -11.61 -13.76
C LEU A 114 2.09 -12.30 -12.67
N PRO A 115 3.02 -11.59 -12.02
CA PRO A 115 3.70 -12.14 -10.87
C PRO A 115 2.64 -12.57 -9.85
N ALA A 116 2.74 -13.81 -9.38
CA ALA A 116 1.93 -14.26 -8.27
C ALA A 116 2.15 -13.25 -7.14
N GLN A 117 1.10 -12.51 -6.78
CA GLN A 117 1.15 -11.72 -5.56
C GLN A 117 0.94 -12.67 -4.40
N ASN A 118 1.89 -13.60 -4.24
CA ASN A 118 1.92 -14.46 -3.08
C ASN A 118 2.31 -13.55 -1.93
N LEU A 119 1.28 -13.12 -1.20
CA LEU A 119 1.51 -12.57 0.12
C LEU A 119 2.24 -13.62 0.95
N PRO A 120 3.19 -13.20 1.79
CA PRO A 120 3.78 -14.09 2.78
C PRO A 120 2.70 -14.76 3.62
N LEU A 121 3.03 -15.93 4.17
CA LEU A 121 2.17 -16.57 5.15
C LEU A 121 1.95 -15.64 6.34
N LEU A 122 0.71 -15.64 6.84
CA LEU A 122 0.26 -14.82 7.95
C LEU A 122 -0.68 -15.68 8.80
N THR A 123 -0.47 -15.66 10.11
CA THR A 123 -1.36 -16.33 11.09
C THR A 123 -2.65 -15.55 11.28
N GLY A 124 -2.56 -14.22 11.25
CA GLY A 124 -3.69 -13.32 11.21
C GLY A 124 -4.53 -13.42 9.94
N THR A 125 -5.33 -12.38 9.64
CA THR A 125 -6.24 -12.41 8.50
C THR A 125 -5.74 -11.61 7.31
N THR A 126 -6.03 -12.14 6.12
CA THR A 126 -5.74 -11.52 4.83
C THR A 126 -7.05 -11.40 4.05
N GLU A 127 -7.32 -10.21 3.53
CA GLU A 127 -8.55 -9.89 2.82
C GLU A 127 -8.22 -9.13 1.53
N ALA A 128 -8.61 -9.67 0.38
CA ALA A 128 -8.42 -9.01 -0.91
C ALA A 128 -9.52 -7.98 -1.16
N ASN A 129 -9.17 -6.84 -1.76
CA ASN A 129 -10.13 -5.81 -2.20
C ASN A 129 -11.07 -5.30 -1.10
N ALA A 130 -10.59 -5.20 0.14
CA ALA A 130 -11.38 -4.69 1.26
C ALA A 130 -11.71 -3.21 1.06
N ALA A 131 -12.98 -2.82 1.15
CA ALA A 131 -13.40 -1.44 0.95
C ALA A 131 -12.97 -0.56 2.14
N PHE A 132 -12.23 0.52 1.89
CA PHE A 132 -11.82 1.45 2.95
C PHE A 132 -13.03 2.00 3.73
N ALA A 133 -14.15 2.19 3.03
CA ALA A 133 -15.40 2.67 3.60
C ALA A 133 -15.89 1.84 4.81
N ASP A 134 -15.54 0.55 4.87
CA ASP A 134 -15.99 -0.34 5.94
C ASP A 134 -15.21 -0.17 7.25
N PHE A 135 -14.01 0.42 7.20
CA PHE A 135 -13.11 0.43 8.35
C PHE A 135 -12.41 1.75 8.66
N ILE A 136 -12.56 2.79 7.81
CA ILE A 136 -12.06 4.14 8.13
C ILE A 136 -13.17 5.08 8.59
N TRP A 137 -12.78 6.08 9.38
CA TRP A 137 -13.67 7.04 10.02
C TRP A 137 -14.65 7.73 9.08
N PHE A 138 -14.17 8.26 7.95
CA PHE A 138 -15.00 8.99 6.99
C PHE A 138 -15.83 8.07 6.09
N ARG A 139 -15.65 6.75 6.17
CA ARG A 139 -16.38 5.74 5.38
C ARG A 139 -16.40 6.03 3.87
N THR A 140 -15.25 6.41 3.32
CA THR A 140 -15.10 6.77 1.90
C THR A 140 -13.84 6.16 1.29
N GLY A 141 -13.79 6.13 -0.04
CA GLY A 141 -12.65 5.68 -0.82
C GLY A 141 -12.78 4.26 -1.36
N GLY A 142 -11.90 3.94 -2.32
CA GLY A 142 -11.87 2.66 -3.01
C GLY A 142 -11.37 1.51 -2.14
N ALA A 143 -10.96 0.41 -2.76
CA ALA A 143 -10.49 -0.77 -2.04
C ALA A 143 -9.00 -0.69 -1.66
N ALA A 144 -8.65 -1.26 -0.50
CA ALA A 144 -7.30 -1.75 -0.26
C ALA A 144 -7.09 -3.00 -1.11
N GLN A 145 -6.00 -3.07 -1.86
CA GLN A 145 -5.66 -4.26 -2.64
C GLN A 145 -5.57 -5.49 -1.73
N TRP A 146 -4.86 -5.35 -0.61
CA TRP A 146 -4.85 -6.32 0.48
C TRP A 146 -5.02 -5.60 1.81
N LEU A 147 -5.91 -6.12 2.66
CA LEU A 147 -6.03 -5.73 4.05
C LEU A 147 -5.52 -6.87 4.92
N ILE A 148 -4.50 -6.55 5.71
CA ILE A 148 -3.74 -7.48 6.54
C ILE A 148 -3.98 -7.11 8.00
N ARG A 149 -4.40 -8.09 8.80
CA ARG A 149 -4.56 -7.97 10.25
C ARG A 149 -3.71 -9.04 10.93
N PRO A 150 -2.48 -8.72 11.35
CA PRO A 150 -1.59 -9.70 11.98
C PRO A 150 -2.15 -10.18 13.32
N ALA A 151 -1.84 -11.42 13.71
CA ALA A 151 -2.26 -11.96 15.00
C ALA A 151 -1.57 -11.24 16.16
N ASP A 152 -0.26 -11.00 16.02
CA ASP A 152 0.60 -10.37 17.01
C ASP A 152 1.84 -9.71 16.37
N VAL A 153 2.74 -9.18 17.20
CA VAL A 153 3.97 -8.49 16.79
C VAL A 153 4.90 -9.39 15.99
N ALA A 154 5.03 -10.68 16.37
CA ALA A 154 5.91 -11.62 15.70
C ALA A 154 5.37 -11.98 14.31
N ASP A 155 4.05 -12.19 14.19
CA ASP A 155 3.35 -12.44 12.93
C ASP A 155 3.53 -11.26 11.97
N LEU A 156 3.39 -10.02 12.46
CA LEU A 156 3.62 -8.81 11.65
C LEU A 156 5.08 -8.68 11.20
N SER A 157 6.02 -8.91 12.11
CA SER A 157 7.46 -8.84 11.82
C SER A 157 7.86 -9.84 10.73
N GLN A 158 7.45 -11.10 10.87
CA GLN A 158 7.74 -12.15 9.90
C GLN A 158 7.09 -11.87 8.54
N PHE A 159 5.83 -11.42 8.55
CA PHE A 159 5.14 -11.02 7.33
C PHE A 159 5.88 -9.91 6.58
N LEU A 160 6.29 -8.84 7.27
CA LEU A 160 7.01 -7.73 6.64
C LEU A 160 8.41 -8.11 6.15
N ALA A 161 9.12 -8.98 6.88
CA ALA A 161 10.43 -9.49 6.48
C ALA A 161 10.37 -10.32 5.19
N ALA A 162 9.31 -11.10 5.01
CA ALA A 162 9.10 -11.90 3.80
C ALA A 162 8.42 -11.12 2.66
N LEU A 163 7.81 -9.96 2.95
CA LEU A 163 7.11 -9.16 1.96
C LEU A 163 8.10 -8.41 1.06
N SER A 164 8.02 -8.67 -0.25
CA SER A 164 8.80 -7.98 -1.28
C SER A 164 8.98 -6.49 -0.98
N PRO A 165 10.21 -5.95 -0.93
CA PRO A 165 10.45 -4.53 -0.63
C PRO A 165 9.76 -3.56 -1.60
N ALA A 166 9.43 -4.02 -2.81
CA ALA A 166 8.72 -3.22 -3.81
C ALA A 166 7.22 -3.06 -3.51
N THR A 167 6.64 -3.89 -2.64
CA THR A 167 5.21 -3.81 -2.28
C THR A 167 4.99 -2.64 -1.32
N PRO A 168 4.15 -1.65 -1.67
CA PRO A 168 3.79 -0.56 -0.75
C PRO A 168 3.09 -1.09 0.51
N VAL A 169 3.41 -0.50 1.67
CA VAL A 169 2.81 -0.84 2.97
C VAL A 169 2.16 0.41 3.56
N PHE A 170 0.88 0.30 3.92
CA PHE A 170 0.08 1.39 4.48
C PHE A 170 -0.45 1.02 5.86
N PRO A 171 0.20 1.46 6.95
CA PRO A 171 -0.32 1.25 8.29
C PRO A 171 -1.51 2.18 8.54
N VAL A 172 -2.66 1.62 8.90
CA VAL A 172 -3.91 2.37 9.10
C VAL A 172 -4.53 1.98 10.43
N GLY A 173 -4.69 2.98 11.31
CA GLY A 173 -5.49 2.87 12.54
C GLY A 173 -6.99 2.93 12.21
N VAL A 174 -7.76 3.75 12.92
CA VAL A 174 -9.19 3.97 12.61
C VAL A 174 -9.43 4.92 11.42
N GLY A 175 -8.37 5.44 10.79
CA GLY A 175 -8.48 6.30 9.61
C GLY A 175 -9.16 7.66 9.86
N SER A 176 -9.06 8.20 11.08
CA SER A 176 -9.62 9.52 11.45
C SER A 176 -8.96 10.71 10.75
N ASN A 177 -7.78 10.49 10.15
CA ASN A 177 -7.03 11.47 9.39
C ASN A 177 -6.67 10.96 7.98
N LEU A 178 -7.54 10.13 7.39
CA LEU A 178 -7.30 9.53 6.07
C LEU A 178 -8.50 9.79 5.16
N ILE A 179 -8.20 10.29 3.94
CA ILE A 179 -9.14 10.34 2.83
C ILE A 179 -8.55 9.48 1.71
N VAL A 180 -9.22 8.37 1.39
CA VAL A 180 -8.80 7.48 0.31
C VAL A 180 -9.60 7.83 -0.95
N ARG A 181 -8.92 7.91 -2.09
CA ARG A 181 -9.59 8.16 -3.38
C ARG A 181 -10.33 6.89 -3.84
N ASP A 182 -11.32 7.03 -4.71
CA ASP A 182 -12.11 5.90 -5.24
C ASP A 182 -11.28 4.85 -5.98
N GLY A 183 -10.09 5.23 -6.47
CA GLY A 183 -9.13 4.29 -7.06
C GLY A 183 -8.43 3.36 -6.05
N GLY A 184 -8.70 3.48 -4.75
CA GLY A 184 -8.15 2.60 -3.73
C GLY A 184 -6.66 2.79 -3.47
N LEU A 185 -6.06 1.81 -2.77
CA LEU A 185 -4.62 1.76 -2.50
C LEU A 185 -4.01 0.41 -2.96
N PRO A 186 -2.93 0.44 -3.75
CA PRO A 186 -2.21 -0.77 -4.12
C PRO A 186 -1.37 -1.31 -2.95
N GLY A 187 -0.85 -2.53 -3.04
CA GLY A 187 0.00 -3.13 -2.02
C GLY A 187 -0.78 -3.65 -0.81
N VAL A 188 -0.22 -3.50 0.39
CA VAL A 188 -0.79 -4.02 1.63
C VAL A 188 -1.17 -2.88 2.58
N THR A 189 -2.39 -2.92 3.07
CA THR A 189 -2.87 -2.07 4.16
C THR A 189 -2.81 -2.88 5.45
N ILE A 190 -2.02 -2.43 6.42
CA ILE A 190 -1.90 -3.11 7.71
C ILE A 190 -2.83 -2.44 8.71
N ARG A 191 -3.73 -3.22 9.32
CA ARG A 191 -4.58 -2.76 10.42
C ARG A 191 -4.35 -3.63 11.65
N LEU A 192 -3.88 -3.01 12.72
CA LEU A 192 -3.61 -3.71 13.97
C LEU A 192 -4.94 -4.07 14.68
N PRO A 193 -5.19 -5.35 15.00
CA PRO A 193 -6.39 -5.76 15.72
C PRO A 193 -6.32 -5.44 17.22
N LYS A 194 -7.39 -5.77 17.95
CA LYS A 194 -7.52 -5.54 19.41
C LYS A 194 -6.39 -6.18 20.23
N ALA A 195 -5.73 -7.22 19.73
CA ALA A 195 -4.55 -7.82 20.38
C ALA A 195 -3.43 -6.78 20.62
N PHE A 196 -3.35 -5.74 19.79
CA PHE A 196 -2.39 -4.64 19.91
C PHE A 196 -2.96 -3.45 20.71
N ALA A 197 -4.04 -3.62 21.48
CA ALA A 197 -4.70 -2.54 22.20
C ALA A 197 -4.52 -2.61 23.72
N LYS A 198 -3.62 -3.46 24.22
CA LYS A 198 -3.33 -3.59 25.66
C LYS A 198 -2.78 -2.27 26.20
N VAL A 199 -3.24 -1.89 27.39
CA VAL A 199 -2.71 -0.76 28.17
C VAL A 199 -2.29 -1.27 29.54
N SER A 200 -1.11 -0.90 29.99
CA SER A 200 -0.59 -1.21 31.33
C SER A 200 0.10 0.01 31.94
N ILE A 201 0.09 0.08 33.27
CA ILE A 201 0.59 1.22 34.03
C ILE A 201 1.62 0.70 35.03
N GLU A 202 2.77 1.35 35.08
CA GLU A 202 3.87 1.06 36.00
C GLU A 202 4.40 2.39 36.56
N GLY A 203 4.08 2.66 37.82
CA GLY A 203 4.39 3.95 38.45
C GLY A 203 3.78 5.12 37.68
N ALA A 204 4.62 6.05 37.23
CA ALA A 204 4.23 7.21 36.44
C ALA A 204 4.40 7.01 34.92
N THR A 205 4.41 5.76 34.45
CA THR A 205 4.53 5.42 33.03
C THR A 205 3.37 4.57 32.56
N ILE A 206 2.98 4.77 31.30
CA ILE A 206 1.84 4.10 30.68
C ILE A 206 2.30 3.48 29.37
N ARG A 207 2.27 2.15 29.30
CA ARG A 207 2.56 1.38 28.09
C ARG A 207 1.26 1.09 27.37
N ALA A 208 1.13 1.55 26.13
CA ALA A 208 -0.06 1.39 25.31
C ALA A 208 0.28 0.77 23.96
N GLY A 209 -0.38 -0.33 23.64
CA GLY A 209 -0.34 -0.91 22.31
C GLY A 209 -0.91 0.06 21.26
N ALA A 210 -0.38 0.00 20.05
CA ALA A 210 -0.68 0.97 19.01
C ALA A 210 -2.13 0.98 18.51
N ALA A 211 -2.91 -0.09 18.76
CA ALA A 211 -4.33 -0.15 18.47
C ALA A 211 -5.22 0.40 19.61
N ALA A 212 -4.64 0.73 20.77
CA ALA A 212 -5.39 1.34 21.87
C ALA A 212 -5.93 2.71 21.45
N MET A 213 -7.20 2.98 21.72
CA MET A 213 -7.80 4.28 21.43
C MET A 213 -7.25 5.34 22.38
N GLY A 214 -7.05 6.57 21.90
CA GLY A 214 -6.55 7.68 22.72
C GLY A 214 -7.39 7.90 23.98
N ILE A 215 -8.71 7.77 23.87
CA ILE A 215 -9.64 7.81 25.01
C ILE A 215 -9.38 6.70 26.04
N THR A 216 -9.06 5.48 25.61
CA THR A 216 -8.77 4.36 26.52
C THR A 216 -7.48 4.61 27.29
N VAL A 217 -6.45 5.13 26.62
CA VAL A 217 -5.18 5.48 27.27
C VAL A 217 -5.37 6.61 28.29
N ALA A 218 -6.09 7.68 27.91
CA ALA A 218 -6.38 8.79 28.80
C ALA A 218 -7.25 8.39 30.01
N SER A 219 -8.25 7.52 29.80
CA SER A 219 -9.08 6.99 30.89
C SER A 219 -8.27 6.13 31.86
N ALA A 220 -7.37 5.27 31.35
CA ALA A 220 -6.50 4.47 32.20
C ALA A 220 -5.56 5.35 33.04
N ALA A 221 -5.02 6.42 32.47
CA ALA A 221 -4.21 7.41 33.20
C ALA A 221 -5.00 8.04 34.36
N ARG A 222 -6.19 8.57 34.06
CA ARG A 222 -7.09 9.16 35.07
C ARG A 222 -7.42 8.19 36.19
N ASP A 223 -7.78 6.95 35.87
CA ASP A 223 -8.18 5.95 36.86
C ASP A 223 -7.01 5.54 37.77
N ALA A 224 -5.78 5.82 37.36
CA ALA A 224 -4.55 5.64 38.15
C ALA A 224 -4.05 6.95 38.78
N SER A 225 -4.85 8.03 38.79
CA SER A 225 -4.45 9.36 39.29
C SER A 225 -3.17 9.88 38.62
N LEU A 226 -3.10 9.69 37.30
CA LEU A 226 -2.03 10.16 36.45
C LEU A 226 -2.54 11.23 35.47
N ALA A 227 -1.99 12.42 35.59
CA ALA A 227 -2.15 13.54 34.67
C ALA A 227 -1.13 13.46 33.52
N GLY A 228 -1.35 14.19 32.44
CA GLY A 228 -0.42 14.25 31.31
C GLY A 228 -1.01 13.90 29.96
N LEU A 229 -2.06 13.06 29.95
CA LEU A 229 -2.56 12.37 28.77
C LEU A 229 -4.01 12.74 28.42
N GLU A 230 -4.62 13.69 29.14
CA GLU A 230 -6.02 14.10 29.03
C GLU A 230 -6.35 14.57 27.61
N PHE A 231 -5.39 15.25 26.96
CA PHE A 231 -5.57 15.76 25.60
C PHE A 231 -5.82 14.65 24.57
N LEU A 232 -5.35 13.42 24.81
CA LEU A 232 -5.62 12.26 23.93
C LEU A 232 -7.08 11.86 23.91
N ARG A 233 -7.86 12.19 24.96
CA ARG A 233 -9.29 11.87 25.03
C ARG A 233 -10.09 12.55 23.91
N GLY A 234 -9.70 13.76 23.52
CA GLY A 234 -10.38 14.54 22.49
C GLY A 234 -9.92 14.26 21.07
N ILE A 235 -8.88 13.44 20.89
CA ILE A 235 -8.30 13.18 19.56
C ILE A 235 -8.84 11.85 19.04
N PRO A 236 -9.61 11.84 17.95
CA PRO A 236 -10.06 10.58 17.35
C PRO A 236 -8.86 9.85 16.76
N GLY A 237 -8.60 8.62 17.22
CA GLY A 237 -7.45 7.86 16.76
C GLY A 237 -6.98 6.81 17.75
N THR A 238 -5.94 6.09 17.33
CA THR A 238 -5.22 5.13 18.17
C THR A 238 -3.88 5.70 18.61
N ALA A 239 -3.26 5.11 19.64
CA ALA A 239 -1.94 5.49 20.14
C ALA A 239 -0.87 5.45 19.04
N GLY A 240 -0.87 4.43 18.18
CA GLY A 240 0.08 4.34 17.06
C GLY A 240 -0.08 5.48 16.05
N GLY A 241 -1.32 5.83 15.71
CA GLY A 241 -1.61 7.00 14.86
C GLY A 241 -1.21 8.31 15.53
N ALA A 242 -1.42 8.42 16.85
CA ALA A 242 -1.03 9.58 17.63
C ALA A 242 0.49 9.79 17.62
N VAL A 243 1.28 8.72 17.83
CA VAL A 243 2.74 8.75 17.70
C VAL A 243 3.15 9.13 16.28
N ARG A 244 2.65 8.44 15.24
CA ARG A 244 3.02 8.71 13.85
C ARG A 244 2.80 10.17 13.45
N MET A 245 1.73 10.78 13.93
CA MET A 245 1.31 12.12 13.55
C MET A 245 1.77 13.21 14.51
N ASN A 246 2.51 12.90 15.58
CA ASN A 246 2.67 13.81 16.73
C ASN A 246 1.34 14.49 17.10
N ALA A 247 0.33 13.68 17.42
CA ALA A 247 -1.01 14.19 17.64
C ALA A 247 -1.02 15.12 18.86
N GLY A 248 -1.64 16.28 18.72
CA GLY A 248 -1.79 17.25 19.80
C GLY A 248 -3.14 17.95 19.81
N ALA A 249 -3.49 18.45 20.99
CA ALA A 249 -4.66 19.27 21.27
C ALA A 249 -4.40 20.07 22.56
N TYR A 250 -5.07 21.20 22.73
CA TYR A 250 -5.02 21.99 23.97
C TYR A 250 -3.59 22.38 24.41
N GLY A 251 -2.73 22.74 23.45
CA GLY A 251 -1.35 23.18 23.73
C GLY A 251 -0.37 22.06 24.06
N ARG A 252 -0.76 20.79 23.93
CA ARG A 252 0.11 19.62 24.15
C ARG A 252 0.09 18.70 22.95
N ASP A 253 1.16 17.92 22.81
CA ASP A 253 1.28 16.88 21.80
C ASP A 253 2.00 15.64 22.33
N VAL A 254 2.02 14.57 21.53
CA VAL A 254 2.67 13.31 21.88
C VAL A 254 4.17 13.50 22.17
N ALA A 255 4.86 14.39 21.47
CA ALA A 255 6.28 14.66 21.72
C ALA A 255 6.55 15.12 23.16
N THR A 256 5.60 15.76 23.84
CA THR A 256 5.75 16.16 25.25
C THR A 256 5.67 15.02 26.27
N ILE A 257 5.13 13.86 25.87
CA ILE A 257 4.87 12.74 26.79
C ILE A 257 5.51 11.41 26.36
N LEU A 258 5.90 11.25 25.10
CA LEU A 258 6.51 10.00 24.64
C LEU A 258 7.89 9.80 25.28
N ILE A 259 8.13 8.60 25.81
CA ILE A 259 9.47 8.15 26.25
C ILE A 259 10.14 7.39 25.11
N GLU A 260 9.45 6.38 24.59
CA GLU A 260 9.90 5.50 23.52
C GLU A 260 8.70 4.84 22.84
N ALA A 261 8.92 4.27 21.66
CA ALA A 261 7.94 3.42 21.00
C ALA A 261 8.61 2.23 20.31
N THR A 262 7.94 1.08 20.37
CA THR A 262 8.33 -0.11 19.61
C THR A 262 7.79 0.03 18.20
N VAL A 263 8.69 -0.04 17.22
CA VAL A 263 8.42 0.12 15.79
C VAL A 263 8.86 -1.14 15.07
N ILE A 264 8.01 -1.66 14.18
CA ILE A 264 8.42 -2.65 13.19
C ILE A 264 8.74 -1.91 11.91
N ARG A 265 10.00 -2.02 11.47
CA ARG A 265 10.50 -1.43 10.24
C ARG A 265 9.90 -2.13 9.02
N ARG A 266 9.95 -1.47 7.86
CA ARG A 266 9.45 -2.04 6.60
C ARG A 266 10.07 -3.41 6.26
N ASP A 267 11.30 -3.68 6.70
CA ASP A 267 12.00 -4.96 6.50
C ASP A 267 11.69 -6.01 7.59
N GLY A 268 10.74 -5.73 8.48
CA GLY A 268 10.32 -6.61 9.57
C GLY A 268 11.16 -6.51 10.83
N ARG A 269 12.26 -5.75 10.86
CA ARG A 269 13.07 -5.56 12.08
C ARG A 269 12.26 -4.83 13.16
N ILE A 270 12.32 -5.33 14.39
CA ILE A 270 11.67 -4.72 15.56
C ILE A 270 12.71 -3.86 16.27
N GLU A 271 12.38 -2.58 16.50
CA GLU A 271 13.25 -1.63 17.18
C GLU A 271 12.47 -0.85 18.24
N THR A 272 13.09 -0.63 19.40
CA THR A 272 12.62 0.37 20.37
C THR A 272 13.30 1.68 20.03
N VAL A 273 12.51 2.68 19.64
CA VAL A 273 12.98 3.99 19.22
C VAL A 273 12.71 4.98 20.36
N PRO A 274 13.72 5.69 20.90
CA PRO A 274 13.49 6.72 21.90
C PRO A 274 12.80 7.94 21.26
N ALA A 275 12.01 8.67 22.05
CA ALA A 275 11.24 9.81 21.56
C ALA A 275 12.09 10.89 20.85
N ALA A 276 13.35 11.06 21.27
CA ALA A 276 14.30 12.00 20.67
C ALA A 276 14.58 11.69 19.18
N ASP A 277 14.47 10.43 18.77
CA ASP A 277 14.80 9.97 17.42
C ASP A 277 13.60 10.01 16.45
N PHE A 278 12.41 10.37 16.95
CA PHE A 278 11.21 10.50 16.10
C PHE A 278 11.20 11.77 15.26
N GLY A 279 12.10 12.73 15.52
CA GLY A 279 12.19 13.98 14.75
C GLY A 279 10.86 14.76 14.70
N PHE A 280 10.15 14.81 15.82
CA PHE A 280 8.81 15.39 15.88
C PHE A 280 8.80 16.86 15.48
N ARG A 281 7.78 17.20 14.70
CA ARG A 281 7.38 18.57 14.35
C ARG A 281 5.86 18.68 14.48
N TYR A 282 5.32 19.88 14.28
CA TYR A 282 3.87 20.07 14.27
C TYR A 282 3.21 19.11 13.27
N ARG A 283 2.37 18.20 13.77
CA ARG A 283 1.63 17.19 12.99
C ARG A 283 2.50 16.23 12.18
N HIS A 284 3.73 15.97 12.60
CA HIS A 284 4.68 15.19 11.81
C HIS A 284 5.70 14.45 12.67
N SER A 285 6.12 13.28 12.20
CA SER A 285 7.31 12.54 12.67
C SER A 285 8.19 12.17 11.47
N ALA A 286 9.47 11.93 11.73
CA ALA A 286 10.46 11.49 10.75
C ALA A 286 10.42 9.97 10.49
N LEU A 287 9.39 9.26 10.96
CA LEU A 287 9.24 7.83 10.71
C LEU A 287 9.15 7.55 9.19
N PRO A 288 10.00 6.65 8.66
CA PRO A 288 9.93 6.21 7.27
C PRO A 288 8.53 5.71 6.85
N GLU A 289 8.25 5.78 5.55
CA GLU A 289 7.06 5.16 4.97
C GLU A 289 7.12 3.64 5.14
N GLY A 290 5.99 3.02 5.47
CA GLY A 290 5.89 1.58 5.73
C GLY A 290 6.26 1.14 7.16
N ASP A 291 6.94 1.98 7.94
CA ASP A 291 7.24 1.68 9.35
C ASP A 291 5.98 1.75 10.23
N ILE A 292 5.86 0.82 11.18
CA ILE A 292 4.65 0.59 11.96
C ILE A 292 4.94 0.70 13.45
N VAL A 293 4.36 1.70 14.12
CA VAL A 293 4.33 1.75 15.59
C VAL A 293 3.42 0.63 16.08
N VAL A 294 3.90 -0.23 16.97
CA VAL A 294 3.12 -1.33 17.57
C VAL A 294 2.87 -1.14 19.07
N GLU A 295 3.71 -0.34 19.74
CA GLU A 295 3.55 0.01 21.15
C GLU A 295 4.22 1.36 21.44
N ALA A 296 3.71 2.10 22.43
CA ALA A 296 4.28 3.34 22.90
C ALA A 296 4.34 3.37 24.44
N LEU A 297 5.41 3.92 24.98
CA LEU A 297 5.57 4.19 26.40
C LEU A 297 5.49 5.70 26.63
N PHE A 298 4.51 6.10 27.44
CA PHE A 298 4.26 7.50 27.78
C PHE A 298 4.66 7.79 29.22
N ARG A 299 5.19 8.99 29.44
CA ARG A 299 5.39 9.60 30.75
C ARG A 299 4.09 10.28 31.18
N ALA A 300 3.72 10.06 32.43
CA ALA A 300 2.67 10.78 33.12
C ALA A 300 3.24 11.44 34.38
N THR A 301 2.40 12.20 35.08
CA THR A 301 2.71 12.78 36.39
C THR A 301 1.57 12.46 37.34
N PRO A 302 1.82 12.26 38.65
CA PRO A 302 0.73 12.19 39.63
C PRO A 302 -0.19 13.42 39.49
N GLY A 303 -1.50 13.20 39.53
CA GLY A 303 -2.51 14.26 39.43
C GLY A 303 -3.89 13.77 39.86
N ASP A 304 -4.71 14.71 40.35
CA ASP A 304 -6.05 14.46 40.88
C ASP A 304 -7.13 14.39 39.80
#